data_AF-A0A820B653-F1
#
_entry.id   AF-A0A820B653-F1
#
_cell.length_a   1.000
_cell.length_b   1.000
_cell.length_c   1.000
_cell.angle_alpha   90.00
_cell.angle_beta   90.00
_cell.angle_gamma   90.00
#
_symmetry.space_group_name_H-M   'P 1'
#
loop_
_entity.id
_entity.type
_entity.pdbx_description
1 polymer ?
#
loop_
_entity_poly.entity_id
_entity_poly.type
_entity_poly.pdbx_seq_one_letter_code
_entity_poly.pdbx_strand_id
1 'polypeptide(L)'
;MPVYVDYDSADVWANQSLFQLDPTTSLPIVVSGVPPGSIEDDGQLWNNPIYDWTGNLRKTNFDWWIKRLKKSLETVDVLRIDHFRGLEAYW
;
A
#
# COMPACT_ATOMS: atom_id res chain seq x y z
N MET A 1 -4.73 7.15 8.41
CA MET A 1 -4.66 5.82 7.79
C MET A 1 -3.35 5.73 7.00
N PRO A 2 -2.45 4.80 7.36
CA PRO A 2 -1.25 4.52 6.58
C PRO A 2 -1.58 4.21 5.12
N VAL A 3 -0.82 4.71 4.15
CA VAL A 3 -1.07 4.37 2.73
C VAL A 3 -0.89 2.88 2.52
N TYR A 4 0.20 2.29 3.00
CA TYR A 4 0.48 0.86 2.91
C TYR A 4 -0.13 0.07 4.08
N VAL A 5 -0.25 -1.24 3.89
CA VAL A 5 -0.59 -2.21 4.94
C VAL A 5 0.61 -3.11 5.18
N ASP A 6 0.71 -3.69 6.37
CA ASP A 6 1.81 -4.59 6.67
C ASP A 6 1.72 -5.89 5.86
N TYR A 7 2.87 -6.51 5.56
CA TYR A 7 2.92 -7.79 4.84
C TYR A 7 2.20 -8.89 5.64
N ASP A 8 2.47 -8.96 6.94
CA ASP A 8 1.85 -9.93 7.85
C ASP A 8 0.49 -9.40 8.34
N SER A 9 -0.43 -9.15 7.39
CA SER A 9 -1.78 -8.67 7.67
C SER A 9 -2.84 -9.51 6.96
N ALA A 10 -4.04 -9.55 7.56
CA ALA A 10 -5.20 -10.17 6.92
C ALA A 10 -5.56 -9.48 5.59
N ASP A 11 -5.26 -8.18 5.45
CA ASP A 11 -5.43 -7.43 4.21
C ASP A 11 -4.62 -8.04 3.07
N VAL A 12 -3.35 -8.36 3.31
CA VAL A 12 -2.47 -8.99 2.31
C VAL A 12 -2.82 -10.46 2.12
N TRP A 13 -3.01 -11.20 3.21
CA TRP A 13 -3.32 -12.64 3.14
C TRP A 13 -4.59 -12.94 2.34
N ALA A 14 -5.68 -12.19 2.57
CA ALA A 14 -6.95 -12.43 1.90
C ALA A 14 -7.04 -11.79 0.50
N ASN A 15 -6.16 -10.85 0.16
CA ASN A 15 -6.25 -10.06 -1.07
C ASN A 15 -4.91 -10.03 -1.83
N GLN A 16 -4.13 -11.12 -1.81
CA GLN A 16 -2.79 -11.20 -2.40
C GLN A 16 -2.69 -10.64 -3.82
N SER A 17 -3.72 -10.85 -4.65
CA SER A 17 -3.76 -10.37 -6.03
C SER A 17 -3.74 -8.84 -6.18
N LEU A 18 -3.98 -8.08 -5.09
CA LEU A 18 -3.95 -6.62 -5.09
C LEU A 18 -2.55 -6.05 -4.79
N PHE A 19 -1.57 -6.91 -4.56
CA PHE A 19 -0.20 -6.57 -4.19
C PHE A 19 0.80 -7.19 -5.17
N GLN A 20 1.98 -6.59 -5.27
CA GLN A 20 3.09 -7.09 -6.07
C GLN A 20 3.83 -8.21 -5.32
N LEU A 21 3.22 -9.39 -5.30
CA LEU A 21 3.76 -10.58 -4.65
C LEU A 21 4.22 -11.61 -5.68
N ASP A 22 5.26 -12.35 -5.34
CA ASP A 22 5.71 -13.49 -6.14
C ASP A 22 4.62 -14.59 -6.09
N PRO A 23 4.17 -15.09 -7.24
CA PRO A 23 3.03 -16.01 -7.29
C PRO A 23 3.33 -17.41 -6.73
N THR A 24 4.60 -17.76 -6.54
CA THR A 24 5.01 -19.08 -6.03
C THR A 24 5.22 -19.04 -4.53
N THR A 25 5.86 -17.98 -4.03
CA THR A 25 6.31 -17.84 -2.64
C THR A 25 5.41 -16.93 -1.81
N SER A 26 4.56 -16.13 -2.46
CA SER A 26 3.76 -15.05 -1.85
C SER A 26 4.58 -13.93 -1.18
N LEU A 27 5.90 -13.89 -1.37
CA LEU A 27 6.76 -12.84 -0.83
C LEU A 27 6.64 -11.55 -1.67
N PRO A 28 6.80 -10.36 -1.07
CA PRO A 28 6.83 -9.11 -1.83
C PRO A 28 7.96 -9.10 -2.88
N ILE A 29 7.63 -8.77 -4.13
CA ILE A 29 8.63 -8.60 -5.22
C ILE A 29 9.40 -7.30 -5.01
N VAL A 30 8.70 -6.27 -4.54
CA VAL A 30 9.22 -4.96 -4.17
C VAL A 30 8.53 -4.50 -2.89
N VAL A 31 9.23 -3.67 -2.12
CA VAL A 31 8.73 -3.14 -0.85
C VAL A 31 8.80 -1.62 -0.83
N SER A 32 7.94 -1.02 -0.01
CA SER A 32 7.86 0.43 0.16
C SER A 32 9.10 1.01 0.84
N GLY A 33 9.39 2.26 0.49
CA GLY A 33 10.36 3.08 1.17
C GLY A 33 10.29 4.52 0.69
N VAL A 34 11.33 5.29 1.05
CA VAL A 34 11.62 6.60 0.49
C VAL A 34 13.08 6.67 0.08
N PRO A 35 13.40 7.43 -0.99
CA PRO A 35 14.78 7.64 -1.39
C PRO A 35 15.54 8.41 -0.30
N PRO A 36 16.88 8.42 -0.40
CA PRO A 36 17.70 9.40 0.29
C PRO A 36 17.14 10.82 0.15
N GLY A 37 17.09 11.53 1.28
CA GLY A 37 16.67 12.91 1.34
C GLY A 37 17.86 13.85 1.51
N SER A 38 17.61 15.16 1.48
CA SER A 38 18.66 16.17 1.79
C SER A 38 19.13 16.15 3.24
N ILE A 39 18.51 15.34 4.09
CA ILE A 39 18.77 15.23 5.54
C ILE A 39 19.28 13.83 5.91
N GLU A 40 18.88 12.78 5.17
CA GLU A 40 19.28 11.40 5.43
C GLU A 40 19.79 10.75 4.14
N ASP A 41 21.04 10.27 4.19
CA ASP A 41 21.79 9.84 3.01
C ASP A 41 21.40 8.43 2.52
N ASP A 42 20.78 7.61 3.36
CA ASP A 42 20.47 6.20 3.05
C ASP A 42 19.00 5.96 2.64
N GLY A 43 18.13 6.97 2.80
CA GLY A 43 16.68 6.79 2.63
C GLY A 43 16.09 5.87 3.71
N GLN A 44 14.91 5.32 3.45
CA GLN A 44 14.25 4.43 4.42
C GLN A 44 13.58 3.26 3.73
N LEU A 45 13.77 2.07 4.29
CA LEU A 45 13.13 0.83 3.87
C LEU A 45 12.01 0.48 4.87
N TRP A 46 10.77 0.52 4.42
CA TRP A 46 9.60 0.31 5.30
C TRP A 46 9.01 -1.10 5.21
N ASN A 47 9.44 -1.91 4.23
CA ASN A 47 9.11 -3.33 4.07
C ASN A 47 7.63 -3.68 3.78
N ASN A 48 6.74 -2.70 3.61
CA ASN A 48 5.36 -2.99 3.23
C ASN A 48 5.28 -3.40 1.74
N PRO A 49 4.41 -4.35 1.37
CA PRO A 49 4.22 -4.72 -0.02
C PRO A 49 3.63 -3.56 -0.83
N ILE A 50 4.09 -3.42 -2.07
CA ILE A 50 3.54 -2.43 -3.00
C ILE A 50 2.25 -2.95 -3.64
N TYR A 51 1.29 -2.05 -3.84
CA TYR A 51 0.04 -2.33 -4.53
C TYR A 51 0.23 -2.63 -6.03
N ASP A 52 -0.58 -3.56 -6.57
CA ASP A 52 -0.74 -3.77 -8.01
C ASP A 52 -1.74 -2.74 -8.60
N TRP A 53 -1.30 -1.48 -8.66
CA TRP A 53 -2.13 -0.35 -9.07
C TRP A 53 -2.67 -0.47 -10.49
N THR A 54 -1.86 -0.94 -11.44
CA THR A 54 -2.21 -1.02 -12.87
C THR A 54 -2.92 -2.31 -13.24
N GLY A 55 -2.73 -3.38 -12.47
CA GLY A 55 -3.40 -4.66 -12.65
C GLY A 55 -4.73 -4.74 -11.90
N ASN A 56 -4.80 -5.56 -10.85
CA ASN A 56 -6.07 -5.96 -10.26
C ASN A 56 -6.80 -4.84 -9.52
N LEU A 57 -6.10 -3.87 -8.93
CA LEU A 57 -6.76 -2.71 -8.33
C LEU A 57 -7.53 -1.91 -9.40
N ARG A 58 -6.90 -1.61 -10.54
CA ARG A 58 -7.58 -0.92 -11.63
C ARG A 58 -8.71 -1.73 -12.25
N LYS A 59 -8.52 -3.05 -12.44
CA LYS A 59 -9.56 -3.96 -12.98
C LYS A 59 -10.80 -4.02 -12.09
N THR A 60 -10.62 -3.95 -10.78
CA THR A 60 -11.71 -3.98 -9.79
C THR A 60 -12.25 -2.59 -9.47
N ASN A 61 -11.88 -1.57 -10.26
CA ASN A 61 -12.25 -0.18 -10.04
C ASN A 61 -11.94 0.31 -8.61
N PHE A 62 -10.80 -0.14 -8.07
CA PHE A 62 -10.29 0.22 -6.75
C PHE A 62 -11.23 -0.15 -5.59
N ASP A 63 -12.08 -1.18 -5.74
CA ASP A 63 -13.09 -1.58 -4.76
C ASP A 63 -12.52 -1.80 -3.34
N TRP A 64 -11.36 -2.44 -3.22
CA TRP A 64 -10.69 -2.64 -1.93
C TRP A 64 -10.37 -1.30 -1.23
N TRP A 65 -9.80 -0.34 -1.97
CA TRP A 65 -9.52 1.00 -1.45
C TRP A 65 -10.81 1.76 -1.07
N ILE A 66 -11.86 1.66 -1.88
CA ILE A 66 -13.16 2.26 -1.59
C ILE A 66 -13.74 1.68 -0.29
N LYS A 67 -13.70 0.36 -0.11
CA LYS A 67 -14.15 -0.32 1.11
C LYS A 67 -13.33 0.09 2.33
N ARG A 68 -12.01 0.17 2.20
CA ARG A 68 -11.09 0.62 3.26
C ARG A 68 -11.40 2.05 3.71
N LEU A 69 -11.64 2.96 2.77
CA LEU A 69 -12.02 4.35 3.05
C LEU A 69 -13.39 4.43 3.74
N LYS A 70 -14.41 3.73 3.20
CA LYS A 70 -15.75 3.67 3.80
C LYS A 70 -15.69 3.18 5.23
N LYS A 71 -14.98 2.08 5.49
CA LYS A 71 -14.85 1.51 6.82
C LYS A 71 -14.16 2.45 7.79
N SER A 72 -13.13 3.16 7.34
CA SER A 72 -12.41 4.13 8.17
C SER A 72 -13.29 5.34 8.51
N LEU A 73 -14.10 5.82 7.56
CA LEU A 73 -15.02 6.94 7.77
C LEU A 73 -16.23 6.61 8.66
N GLU A 74 -16.46 5.33 9.00
CA GLU A 74 -17.46 4.97 10.02
C GLU A 74 -17.05 5.41 11.44
N THR A 75 -15.75 5.65 11.68
CA THR A 75 -15.22 5.97 13.02
C THR A 75 -14.64 7.37 13.14
N VAL A 76 -14.44 8.08 12.03
CA VAL A 76 -13.91 9.44 11.99
C VAL A 76 -14.61 10.29 10.94
N ASP A 77 -14.80 11.58 11.22
CA ASP A 77 -15.39 12.53 10.27
C ASP A 77 -14.44 12.92 9.14
N VAL A 78 -13.13 12.95 9.44
CA VAL A 78 -12.08 13.35 8.51
C VAL A 78 -10.95 12.34 8.56
N LEU A 79 -10.55 11.83 7.39
CA LEU A 79 -9.52 10.82 7.26
C LEU A 79 -8.24 11.40 6.65
N ARG A 80 -7.17 11.48 7.44
CA ARG A 80 -5.82 11.72 6.92
C ARG A 80 -5.25 10.45 6.30
N ILE A 81 -4.83 10.49 5.04
CA ILE A 81 -4.03 9.43 4.40
C ILE A 81 -2.56 9.79 4.60
N ASP A 82 -1.82 8.91 5.27
CA ASP A 82 -0.38 9.08 5.51
C ASP A 82 0.42 8.81 4.23
N HIS A 83 1.58 9.45 4.06
CA HIS A 83 2.39 9.38 2.83
C HIS A 83 1.56 9.55 1.53
N PHE A 84 0.65 10.54 1.54
CA PHE A 84 -0.31 10.81 0.45
C PHE A 84 0.33 10.91 -0.95
N ARG A 85 1.57 11.40 -1.03
CA ARG A 85 2.34 11.51 -2.28
C ARG A 85 2.48 10.15 -3.01
N GLY A 86 2.42 9.04 -2.26
CA GLY A 86 2.40 7.65 -2.75
C GLY A 86 1.25 7.32 -3.71
N LEU A 87 0.18 8.11 -3.71
CA LEU A 87 -0.94 7.97 -4.66
C LEU A 87 -0.64 8.57 -6.04
N GLU A 88 0.30 9.53 -6.11
CA GLU A 88 0.74 10.12 -7.38
C GLU A 88 1.92 9.34 -7.94
N ALA A 89 2.92 9.07 -7.11
CA ALA A 89 3.98 8.12 -7.39
C ALA A 89 4.58 7.62 -6.08
N TYR A 90 5.24 6.47 -6.11
CA TYR A 90 5.93 5.87 -4.98
C TYR A 90 7.37 5.56 -5.39
N TRP A 91 8.23 5.44 -4.39
CA TRP A 91 9.61 5.00 -4.57
C TRP A 91 9.66 3.48 -4.70
#